data_AF-A0A3N5TFH2-F1
#
_entry.id   AF-A0A3N5TFH2-F1
#
_cell.length_a   1.000
_cell.length_b   1.000
_cell.length_c   1.000
_cell.angle_alpha   90.00
_cell.angle_beta   90.00
_cell.angle_gamma   90.00
#
_symmetry.space_group_name_H-M   'P 1'
#
loop_
_entity.id
_entity.type
_entity.pdbx_description
1 polymer ?
#
loop_
_entity_poly.entity_id
_entity_poly.type
_entity_poly.pdbx_seq_one_letter_code
_entity_poly.pdbx_strand_id
1 'polypeptide(L)'
;MMKNHHLAQAIADVGFHEFRRQLTYKGMWYGCEVQVADRFYPSSKRCSRCGNIKAGFDLSERVYECDICHLIIDRDLNAALNLERWTTASSAESDACGEDVSPFFKAALDEAGTEPRSTLCRFV
;
A
#
# COMPACT_ATOMS: atom_id res chain seq x y z
N MET A 1 18.64 3.64 4.28
CA MET A 1 18.44 4.66 3.25
C MET A 1 19.47 5.78 3.33
N MET A 2 19.92 6.20 4.53
CA MET A 2 20.91 7.28 4.69
C MET A 2 22.38 6.92 4.37
N LYS A 3 22.66 5.74 3.79
CA LYS A 3 24.04 5.30 3.52
C LYS A 3 24.65 5.95 2.28
N ASN A 4 23.82 6.42 1.34
CA ASN A 4 24.30 7.08 0.13
C ASN A 4 24.29 8.59 0.35
N HIS A 5 25.49 9.19 0.52
CA HIS A 5 25.63 10.60 0.84
C HIS A 5 25.03 11.54 -0.21
N HIS A 6 25.02 11.14 -1.49
CA HIS A 6 24.43 11.95 -2.57
C HIS A 6 22.91 12.02 -2.51
N LEU A 7 22.25 10.99 -1.95
CA LEU A 7 20.79 10.90 -1.89
C LEU A 7 20.24 11.12 -0.48
N ALA A 8 21.08 11.08 0.56
CA ALA A 8 20.65 11.12 1.95
C ALA A 8 19.88 12.40 2.29
N GLN A 9 20.34 13.56 1.81
CA GLN A 9 19.67 14.84 2.04
C GLN A 9 18.28 14.86 1.39
N ALA A 10 18.20 14.54 0.08
CA ALA A 10 16.91 14.48 -0.62
C ALA A 10 15.93 13.48 0.02
N ILE A 11 16.40 12.35 0.52
CA ILE A 11 15.56 11.36 1.23
C ILE A 11 15.10 11.92 2.60
N ALA A 12 15.96 12.65 3.31
CA ALA A 12 15.61 13.26 4.59
C ALA A 12 14.54 14.35 4.42
N ASP A 13 14.69 15.20 3.40
CA ASP A 13 13.81 16.33 3.13
C ASP A 13 12.36 15.88 2.81
N VAL A 14 12.20 14.69 2.21
CA VAL A 14 10.86 14.13 1.91
C VAL A 14 10.11 13.68 3.16
N GLY A 15 10.80 13.33 4.26
CA GLY A 15 10.14 13.05 5.53
C GLY A 15 9.19 11.83 5.52
N PHE A 16 9.56 10.71 4.87
CA PHE A 16 8.70 9.52 4.74
C PHE A 16 8.07 8.99 6.04
N HIS A 17 8.75 9.15 7.18
CA HIS A 17 8.19 8.78 8.47
C HIS A 17 6.94 9.61 8.84
N GLU A 18 7.03 10.92 8.66
CA GLU A 18 5.94 11.86 8.90
C GLU A 18 4.77 11.57 7.97
N PHE A 19 5.06 11.36 6.68
CA PHE A 19 4.07 10.98 5.68
C PHE A 19 3.27 9.74 6.10
N ARG A 20 3.96 8.67 6.52
CA ARG A 20 3.29 7.46 7.02
C ARG A 20 2.47 7.72 8.29
N ARG A 21 2.99 8.54 9.22
CA ARG A 21 2.27 8.90 10.45
C ARG A 21 0.95 9.59 10.13
N GLN A 22 0.96 10.56 9.22
CA GLN A 22 -0.23 11.29 8.82
C GLN A 22 -1.24 10.38 8.09
N LEU A 23 -0.77 9.50 7.20
CA LEU A 23 -1.64 8.51 6.54
C LEU A 23 -2.32 7.59 7.55
N THR A 24 -1.58 7.08 8.53
CA THR A 24 -2.14 6.18 9.55
C THR A 24 -3.17 6.93 10.41
N TYR A 25 -2.81 8.13 10.88
CA TYR A 25 -3.68 8.99 11.67
C TYR A 25 -4.99 9.29 10.93
N LYS A 26 -4.91 9.74 9.67
CA LYS A 26 -6.09 10.06 8.87
C LYS A 26 -6.85 8.81 8.44
N GLY A 27 -6.17 7.70 8.15
CA GLY A 27 -6.83 6.43 7.81
C GLY A 27 -7.75 5.97 8.93
N MET A 28 -7.28 6.00 10.18
CA MET A 28 -8.09 5.69 11.35
C MET A 28 -9.33 6.60 11.50
N TRP A 29 -9.22 7.87 11.08
CA TRP A 29 -10.34 8.82 11.15
C TRP A 29 -11.43 8.56 10.13
N TYR A 30 -11.09 7.95 8.99
CA TYR A 30 -12.03 7.68 7.90
C TYR A 30 -12.40 6.19 7.80
N GLY A 31 -11.98 5.36 8.76
CA GLY A 31 -12.18 3.91 8.70
C GLY A 31 -11.37 3.22 7.59
N CYS A 32 -10.34 3.87 7.05
CA CYS A 32 -9.46 3.28 6.02
C CYS A 32 -8.34 2.47 6.67
N GLU A 33 -8.15 1.25 6.21
CA GLU A 33 -6.99 0.44 6.58
C GLU A 33 -5.73 0.89 5.82
N VAL A 34 -4.62 1.06 6.52
CA VAL A 34 -3.32 1.40 5.93
C VAL A 34 -2.37 0.22 6.09
N GLN A 35 -2.18 -0.55 5.01
CA GLN A 35 -1.23 -1.66 4.98
C GLN A 35 0.13 -1.20 4.46
N VAL A 36 1.21 -1.68 5.10
CA VAL A 36 2.59 -1.32 4.74
C VAL A 36 3.31 -2.54 4.18
N ALA A 37 3.69 -2.48 2.91
CA ALA A 37 4.48 -3.52 2.27
C ALA A 37 5.87 -3.68 2.92
N ASP A 38 6.42 -4.89 2.82
CA ASP A 38 7.78 -5.17 3.31
C ASP A 38 8.81 -4.23 2.66
N ARG A 39 9.81 -3.83 3.45
CA ARG A 39 10.87 -2.90 3.04
C ARG A 39 11.61 -3.34 1.77
N PHE A 40 11.78 -4.64 1.56
CA PHE A 40 12.51 -5.22 0.44
C PHE A 40 11.58 -5.85 -0.61
N TYR A 41 10.28 -5.58 -0.55
CA TYR A 41 9.34 -6.02 -1.58
C TYR A 41 9.72 -5.41 -2.94
N PRO A 42 9.97 -6.22 -3.99
CA PRO A 42 10.48 -5.73 -5.27
C PRO A 42 9.37 -5.16 -6.16
N SER A 43 8.59 -4.18 -5.67
CA SER A 43 7.42 -3.64 -6.39
C SER A 43 7.76 -3.03 -7.75
N SER A 44 8.87 -2.30 -7.88
CA SER A 44 9.29 -1.67 -9.14
C SER A 44 10.02 -2.62 -10.09
N LYS A 45 10.59 -3.72 -9.60
CA LYS A 45 11.36 -4.69 -10.39
C LYS A 45 10.53 -5.89 -10.83
N ARG A 46 9.48 -6.23 -10.08
CA ARG A 46 8.56 -7.32 -10.38
C ARG A 46 7.64 -6.91 -11.54
N CYS A 47 7.39 -7.81 -12.47
CA CYS A 47 6.44 -7.55 -13.54
C CYS A 47 5.01 -7.73 -13.02
N SER A 48 4.19 -6.71 -13.18
CA SER A 48 2.75 -6.77 -12.88
C SER A 48 1.96 -7.68 -13.83
N ARG A 49 2.55 -8.28 -14.85
CA ARG A 49 1.85 -9.27 -15.70
C ARG A 49 2.29 -10.71 -15.40
N CYS A 50 3.60 -10.98 -15.43
CA CYS A 50 4.12 -12.34 -15.31
C CYS A 50 4.79 -12.65 -13.96
N GLY A 51 4.98 -11.65 -13.08
CA GLY A 51 5.63 -11.85 -11.78
C GLY A 51 7.16 -11.98 -11.83
N ASN A 52 7.79 -11.94 -13.02
CA ASN A 52 9.25 -11.98 -13.14
C ASN A 52 9.92 -10.81 -12.43
N ILE A 53 11.05 -11.05 -11.77
CA ILE A 53 11.81 -10.02 -11.07
C ILE A 53 13.06 -9.69 -11.90
N LYS A 54 13.16 -8.45 -12.38
CA LYS A 54 14.38 -7.97 -13.05
C LYS A 54 15.54 -7.85 -12.06
N ALA A 55 16.71 -8.38 -12.43
CA ALA A 55 17.92 -8.30 -11.61
C ALA A 55 18.52 -6.87 -11.63
N GLY A 56 18.64 -6.29 -12.82
CA GLY A 56 19.13 -4.92 -13.04
C GLY A 56 18.01 -3.99 -13.51
N PHE A 57 17.89 -2.83 -12.87
CA PHE A 57 16.95 -1.79 -13.27
C PHE A 57 17.42 -0.45 -12.68
N ASP A 58 17.74 0.52 -13.53
CA ASP A 58 18.29 1.80 -13.10
C ASP A 58 17.21 2.73 -12.51
N LEU A 59 17.59 3.62 -11.58
CA LEU A 59 16.65 4.59 -11.01
C LEU A 59 16.21 5.67 -12.00
N SER A 60 16.98 5.92 -13.06
CA SER A 60 16.69 6.87 -14.12
C SER A 60 15.62 6.36 -15.10
N GLU A 61 15.49 5.04 -15.27
CA GLU A 61 14.51 4.43 -16.17
C GLU A 61 13.07 4.66 -15.66
N ARG A 62 12.25 5.31 -16.49
CA ARG A 62 10.82 5.58 -16.20
C ARG A 62 9.86 4.59 -16.85
N VAL A 63 10.28 3.95 -17.93
CA VAL A 63 9.50 2.93 -18.62
C VAL A 63 9.97 1.56 -18.14
N TYR A 64 9.03 0.74 -17.68
CA TYR A 64 9.25 -0.65 -17.37
C TYR A 64 8.94 -1.49 -18.61
N GLU A 65 9.97 -2.15 -19.14
CA GLU A 65 9.83 -3.19 -20.16
C GLU A 65 10.08 -4.56 -19.53
N CYS A 66 9.27 -5.57 -19.82
CA CYS A 66 9.49 -6.93 -19.31
C CYS A 66 10.20 -7.82 -20.34
N ASP A 67 11.28 -8.47 -19.94
CA ASP A 67 12.05 -9.35 -20.85
C ASP A 67 11.35 -10.68 -21.17
N ILE A 68 10.31 -11.05 -20.40
CA ILE A 68 9.59 -12.33 -20.55
C ILE A 68 8.27 -12.16 -21.30
N CYS A 69 7.44 -11.20 -20.89
CA CYS A 69 6.10 -11.00 -21.46
C CYS A 69 5.97 -9.74 -22.30
N HIS A 70 7.07 -9.01 -22.51
CA HIS A 70 7.16 -7.79 -23.33
C HIS A 70 6.13 -6.72 -22.95
N LEU A 71 5.71 -6.70 -21.67
CA LEU A 71 4.89 -5.62 -21.14
C LEU A 71 5.73 -4.33 -21.12
N ILE A 72 5.22 -3.28 -21.74
CA ILE A 72 5.77 -1.92 -21.70
C ILE A 72 4.76 -1.03 -20.98
N ILE A 73 5.15 -0.46 -19.85
CA ILE A 73 4.29 0.35 -18.99
C ILE A 73 5.13 1.37 -18.22
N ASP A 74 4.52 2.43 -17.70
CA ASP A 74 5.19 3.30 -16.74
C ASP A 74 5.63 2.50 -15.49
N ARG A 75 6.84 2.79 -15.00
CA ARG A 75 7.44 2.09 -13.86
C ARG A 75 6.62 2.26 -12.59
N ASP A 76 6.13 3.47 -12.32
CA ASP A 76 5.43 3.78 -11.09
C ASP A 76 4.02 3.15 -11.15
N LEU A 77 3.40 3.10 -12.34
CA LEU A 77 2.17 2.33 -12.57
C LEU A 77 2.38 0.81 -12.38
N ASN A 78 3.48 0.25 -12.89
CA ASN A 78 3.83 -1.16 -12.63
C ASN A 78 3.99 -1.44 -11.14
N ALA A 79 4.67 -0.54 -10.41
CA ALA A 79 4.86 -0.66 -8.98
C ALA A 79 3.53 -0.58 -8.21
N ALA A 80 2.63 0.32 -8.59
CA ALA A 80 1.29 0.43 -8.00
C ALA A 80 0.48 -0.85 -8.16
N LEU A 81 0.43 -1.44 -9.36
CA LEU A 81 -0.25 -2.72 -9.63
C LEU A 81 0.34 -3.87 -8.80
N ASN A 82 1.65 -3.87 -8.58
CA ASN A 82 2.29 -4.88 -7.74
C ASN A 82 2.00 -4.70 -6.25
N LEU A 83 1.82 -3.47 -5.78
CA LEU A 83 1.44 -3.17 -4.39
C LEU A 83 -0.02 -3.50 -4.13
N GLU A 84 -0.93 -3.16 -5.04
CA GLU A 84 -2.34 -3.56 -5.00
C GLU A 84 -2.47 -5.08 -4.83
N ARG A 85 -1.77 -5.85 -5.67
CA ARG A 85 -1.79 -7.32 -5.57
C ARG A 85 -1.14 -7.87 -4.32
N TRP A 86 -0.14 -7.17 -3.78
CA TRP A 86 0.46 -7.55 -2.50
C TRP A 86 -0.58 -7.44 -1.39
N THR A 87 -1.39 -6.37 -1.39
CA THR A 87 -2.48 -6.20 -0.40
C THR A 87 -3.59 -7.23 -0.55
N THR A 88 -4.06 -7.54 -1.77
CA THR A 88 -5.10 -8.57 -1.95
C THR A 88 -4.63 -9.96 -1.51
N ALA A 89 -3.33 -10.25 -1.62
CA ALA A 89 -2.77 -11.51 -1.13
C ALA A 89 -2.66 -11.56 0.41
N SER A 90 -2.56 -10.41 1.09
CA SER A 90 -2.56 -10.32 2.56
C SER A 90 -3.95 -10.18 3.18
N SER A 91 -4.94 -9.67 2.43
CA SER A 91 -6.31 -9.39 2.90
C SER A 91 -7.35 -10.26 2.17
N ALA A 92 -7.15 -11.58 2.15
CA ALA A 92 -8.32 -12.45 2.04
C ALA A 92 -9.20 -12.15 3.28
N GLU A 93 -10.32 -11.47 3.05
CA GLU A 93 -11.32 -10.94 4.00
C GLU A 93 -11.19 -9.45 4.37
N SER A 94 -11.84 -8.57 3.61
CA SER A 94 -12.81 -7.56 4.11
C SER A 94 -13.35 -6.68 2.96
N ASP A 95 -14.61 -6.90 2.58
CA ASP A 95 -15.39 -6.03 1.70
C ASP A 95 -15.62 -4.67 2.39
N ALA A 96 -15.14 -3.58 1.80
CA ALA A 96 -15.39 -2.23 2.29
C ALA A 96 -16.70 -1.66 1.70
N CYS A 97 -17.69 -1.39 2.55
CA CYS A 97 -18.67 -0.34 2.31
C CYS A 97 -18.51 0.69 3.43
N GLY A 98 -18.26 1.94 3.03
CA GLY A 98 -17.99 3.04 3.94
C GLY A 98 -19.19 3.35 4.83
N GLU A 99 -18.89 3.66 6.09
CA GLU A 99 -19.83 4.27 7.00
C GLU A 99 -19.12 5.37 7.79
N ASP A 100 -19.79 6.51 7.93
CA ASP A 100 -19.27 7.71 8.57
C ASP A 100 -18.91 7.43 10.04
N VAL A 101 -17.63 7.55 10.40
CA VAL A 101 -17.21 7.52 11.81
C VAL A 101 -16.32 8.70 12.14
N SER A 102 -16.89 9.66 12.87
CA SER A 102 -16.11 10.55 13.74
C SER A 102 -15.26 9.72 14.72
N PRO A 103 -14.03 10.12 15.08
CA PRO A 103 -13.15 9.25 15.87
C PRO A 103 -13.62 9.24 17.33
N PHE A 104 -14.34 8.19 17.73
CA PHE A 104 -14.57 7.91 19.15
C PHE A 104 -13.29 7.30 19.72
N PHE A 105 -12.57 8.08 20.51
CA PHE A 105 -11.41 7.67 21.27
C PHE A 105 -11.81 6.56 22.25
N LYS A 106 -11.68 5.28 21.88
CA LYS A 106 -11.78 4.18 22.84
C LYS A 106 -10.48 4.05 23.61
N ALA A 107 -10.34 4.92 24.60
CA ALA A 107 -9.72 4.52 25.85
C ALA A 107 -10.49 3.31 26.39
N ALA A 108 -9.76 2.27 26.79
CA ALA A 108 -10.31 1.07 27.38
C ALA A 108 -11.21 1.39 28.58
N LEU A 109 -12.48 1.00 28.49
CA LEU A 109 -13.36 0.69 29.63
C LEU A 109 -14.35 -0.39 29.19
N ASP A 110 -14.48 -1.40 30.05
CA ASP A 110 -15.25 -2.63 29.89
C ASP A 110 -16.78 -2.45 29.82
N GLU A 111 -17.43 -3.56 29.47
CA GLU A 111 -18.83 -3.96 29.76
C GLU A 111 -19.93 -3.71 28.70
N ALA A 112 -20.73 -4.78 28.56
CA ALA A 112 -22.07 -4.91 27.97
C ALA A 112 -22.21 -4.92 26.43
N GLY A 113 -22.54 -6.10 25.90
CA GLY A 113 -22.69 -6.38 24.48
C GLY A 113 -24.05 -6.03 23.88
N THR A 114 -24.13 -6.14 22.56
CA THR A 114 -25.32 -6.45 21.73
C THR A 114 -24.81 -6.64 20.28
N GLU A 115 -25.07 -7.78 19.65
CA GLU A 115 -24.75 -8.03 18.22
C GLU A 115 -25.91 -7.59 17.31
N PRO A 116 -25.63 -7.16 16.06
CA PRO A 116 -26.59 -7.51 14.98
C PRO A 116 -25.95 -7.87 13.62
N ARG A 117 -26.23 -9.12 13.22
CA ARG A 117 -26.86 -9.60 11.97
C ARG A 117 -26.65 -8.83 10.64
N SER A 118 -25.91 -9.50 9.76
CA SER A 118 -26.07 -9.72 8.30
C SER A 118 -27.17 -8.98 7.53
N THR A 119 -26.82 -8.31 6.42
CA THR A 119 -27.54 -8.40 5.12
C THR A 119 -26.60 -8.00 3.97
N LEU A 120 -26.60 -8.84 2.93
CA LEU A 120 -25.79 -8.83 1.71
C LEU A 120 -26.12 -7.69 0.73
N CYS A 121 -25.12 -7.17 -0.02
CA CYS A 121 -25.20 -6.64 -1.41
C CYS A 121 -23.81 -6.08 -1.80
N ARG A 122 -23.02 -6.61 -2.75
CA ARG A 122 -23.14 -6.71 -4.23
C ARG A 122 -23.19 -5.34 -4.93
N PHE A 123 -22.04 -4.89 -5.48
CA PHE A 123 -21.92 -3.69 -6.31
C PHE A 123 -21.62 -4.03 -7.78
N VAL A 124 -22.28 -3.27 -8.66
CA VAL A 124 -21.92 -2.99 -10.06
C VAL A 124 -20.76 -1.99 -10.07
#